data_AF-A0A0D0N5C6-F1
#
_entry.id   AF-A0A0D0N5C6-F1
#
_cell.length_a   1.000
_cell.length_b   1.000
_cell.length_c   1.000
_cell.angle_alpha   90.00
_cell.angle_beta   90.00
_cell.angle_gamma   90.00
#
_symmetry.space_group_name_H-M   'P 1'
#
loop_
_entity.id
_entity.type
_entity.pdbx_description
1 polymer ?
#
loop_
_entity_poly.entity_id
_entity_poly.type
_entity_poly.pdbx_seq_one_letter_code
_entity_poly.pdbx_strand_id
1 'polypeptide(L)'
;MSRFVLGNCIDVMARIPDNAIDFILTDPPYLVGFRDRSGRTIAGDVNDDWLQPASNEMYRVLKKNALMVSFYGWNRIDRFMAAWKRAGFSVVGHLVFTKNYTSKSAYVAYRHECAYILAKGRPALPQKPLPDVLGWKYSGNRHHPTEKPVTSLQPLIESFTHPNAIVLDPFAGSGSTCVAALQSGRRYIGIELLEQYHRAGQQRLAAVQRAMQQGAANDNWFEPEAA
;
A
#
# COMPACT_ATOMS: atom_id res chain seq x y z
N MET A 1 -4.25 16.81 6.11
CA MET A 1 -4.57 15.92 7.25
C MET A 1 -4.66 14.48 6.75
N SER A 2 -4.05 13.53 7.46
CA SER A 2 -4.16 12.09 7.14
C SER A 2 -5.50 11.52 7.64
N ARG A 3 -6.04 10.49 6.98
CA ARG A 3 -7.32 9.87 7.33
C ARG A 3 -7.27 8.35 7.19
N PHE A 4 -7.95 7.65 8.09
CA PHE A 4 -8.14 6.19 8.03
C PHE A 4 -9.64 5.89 8.11
N VAL A 5 -10.24 5.52 6.99
CA VAL A 5 -11.68 5.56 6.76
C VAL A 5 -12.24 4.14 6.70
N LEU A 6 -13.32 3.90 7.45
CA LEU A 6 -14.11 2.68 7.34
C LEU A 6 -15.11 2.83 6.20
N GLY A 7 -15.10 1.93 5.23
CA GLY A 7 -16.08 1.91 4.15
C GLY A 7 -15.63 1.18 2.89
N ASN A 8 -16.54 1.11 1.91
CA ASN A 8 -16.22 0.60 0.58
C ASN A 8 -15.27 1.57 -0.14
N CYS A 9 -14.20 1.03 -0.74
CA CYS A 9 -13.17 1.85 -1.37
C CYS A 9 -13.69 2.66 -2.56
N ILE A 10 -14.65 2.14 -3.32
CA ILE A 10 -15.25 2.82 -4.47
C ILE A 10 -16.05 4.04 -3.97
N ASP A 11 -16.92 3.85 -2.97
CA ASP A 11 -17.77 4.92 -2.43
C ASP A 11 -16.95 6.02 -1.73
N VAL A 12 -15.88 5.63 -1.03
CA VAL A 12 -14.99 6.59 -0.36
C VAL A 12 -14.16 7.35 -1.39
N MET A 13 -13.60 6.67 -2.39
CA MET A 13 -12.85 7.35 -3.46
C MET A 13 -13.73 8.28 -4.29
N ALA A 14 -15.00 7.94 -4.54
CA ALA A 14 -15.95 8.79 -5.27
C ALA A 14 -16.14 10.19 -4.63
N ARG A 15 -15.82 10.33 -3.34
CA ARG A 15 -15.88 11.61 -2.60
C ARG A 15 -14.56 12.39 -2.63
N ILE A 16 -13.49 11.78 -3.14
CA ILE A 16 -12.18 12.41 -3.33
C ILE A 16 -12.20 13.15 -4.67
N PRO A 17 -11.77 14.42 -4.74
CA PRO A 17 -11.67 15.14 -6.01
C PRO A 17 -10.72 14.47 -7.00
N ASP A 18 -10.95 14.70 -8.29
CA ASP A 18 -10.05 14.27 -9.37
C ASP A 18 -8.63 14.81 -9.15
N ASN A 19 -7.63 14.00 -9.46
CA ASN A 19 -6.22 14.39 -9.38
C ASN A 19 -5.80 14.95 -8.00
N ALA A 20 -6.35 14.42 -6.91
CA ALA A 20 -6.03 14.86 -5.55
C ALA A 20 -4.90 14.05 -4.89
N ILE A 21 -4.62 12.84 -5.36
CA ILE A 21 -3.70 11.87 -4.73
C ILE A 21 -2.35 11.88 -5.45
N ASP A 22 -1.27 11.98 -4.69
CA ASP A 22 0.09 12.03 -5.23
C ASP A 22 0.64 10.65 -5.60
N PHE A 23 0.26 9.62 -4.85
CA PHE A 23 0.74 8.26 -5.04
C PHE A 23 -0.25 7.25 -4.49
N ILE A 24 -0.39 6.12 -5.16
CA ILE A 24 -1.18 4.99 -4.65
C ILE A 24 -0.21 3.84 -4.38
N LEU A 25 -0.27 3.26 -3.19
CA LEU A 25 0.42 2.02 -2.86
C LEU A 25 -0.60 1.09 -2.21
N THR A 26 -0.86 -0.06 -2.82
CA THR A 26 -1.99 -0.88 -2.38
C THR A 26 -1.79 -2.37 -2.58
N ASP A 27 -2.44 -3.15 -1.71
CA ASP A 27 -2.43 -4.61 -1.67
C ASP A 27 -3.88 -5.14 -1.69
N PRO A 28 -4.52 -5.17 -2.87
CA PRO A 28 -5.92 -5.57 -2.99
C PRO A 28 -6.12 -7.08 -2.74
N PRO A 29 -7.37 -7.56 -2.54
CA PRO A 29 -7.68 -8.99 -2.61
C PRO A 29 -7.20 -9.63 -3.92
N TYR A 30 -6.62 -10.83 -3.86
CA TYR A 30 -5.94 -11.47 -4.99
C TYR A 30 -6.82 -12.35 -5.88
N LEU A 31 -8.12 -12.44 -5.58
CA LEU A 31 -9.10 -13.25 -6.32
C LEU A 31 -8.78 -14.75 -6.28
N VAL A 32 -8.23 -15.20 -5.15
CA VAL A 32 -7.77 -16.59 -4.94
C VAL A 32 -8.69 -17.39 -4.02
N GLY A 33 -9.74 -16.78 -3.48
CA GLY A 33 -10.65 -17.42 -2.53
C GLY A 33 -9.95 -17.85 -1.25
N PHE A 34 -9.10 -16.98 -0.69
CA PHE A 34 -8.30 -17.26 0.49
C PHE A 34 -9.19 -17.69 1.66
N ARG A 35 -8.79 -18.81 2.28
CA ARG A 35 -9.38 -19.31 3.52
C ARG A 35 -8.27 -19.78 4.43
N ASP A 36 -8.21 -19.26 5.64
CA ASP A 36 -7.22 -19.72 6.61
C ASP A 36 -7.68 -20.98 7.38
N ARG A 37 -6.81 -21.52 8.24
CA ARG A 37 -7.09 -22.73 9.05
C ARG A 37 -8.24 -22.55 10.04
N SER A 38 -8.56 -21.30 10.41
CA SER A 38 -9.72 -20.97 11.26
C SER A 38 -10.99 -20.67 10.46
N GLY A 39 -10.93 -20.77 9.13
CA GLY A 39 -12.06 -20.53 8.23
C GLY A 39 -12.29 -19.08 7.83
N ARG A 40 -11.42 -18.13 8.22
CA ARG A 40 -11.52 -16.71 7.85
C ARG A 40 -11.30 -16.53 6.35
N THR A 41 -12.09 -15.67 5.72
CA THR A 41 -12.04 -15.33 4.30
C THR A 41 -11.71 -13.86 4.08
N ILE A 42 -11.26 -13.51 2.87
CA ILE A 42 -11.01 -12.11 2.48
C ILE A 42 -12.21 -11.61 1.67
N ALA A 43 -12.77 -10.46 2.07
CA ALA A 43 -13.87 -9.82 1.34
C ALA A 43 -13.39 -9.37 -0.05
N GLY A 44 -14.20 -9.61 -1.09
CA GLY A 44 -13.82 -9.33 -2.48
C GLY A 44 -12.77 -10.28 -3.07
N ASP A 45 -12.41 -11.37 -2.40
CA ASP A 45 -11.37 -12.29 -2.90
C ASP A 45 -11.92 -13.45 -3.76
N VAL A 46 -13.24 -13.48 -3.99
CA VAL A 46 -13.92 -14.53 -4.79
C VAL A 46 -14.48 -13.97 -6.09
N ASN A 47 -14.93 -12.72 -6.10
CA ASN A 47 -15.43 -12.01 -7.28
C ASN A 47 -14.58 -10.79 -7.62
N ASP A 48 -14.56 -10.40 -8.88
CA ASP A 48 -13.78 -9.28 -9.41
C ASP A 48 -14.62 -8.05 -9.75
N ASP A 49 -15.89 -8.02 -9.32
CA ASP A 49 -16.84 -6.92 -9.59
C ASP A 49 -16.33 -5.57 -9.07
N TRP A 50 -15.51 -5.58 -8.00
CA TRP A 50 -14.90 -4.37 -7.45
C TRP A 50 -13.66 -3.91 -8.23
N LEU A 51 -13.00 -4.80 -8.97
CA LEU A 51 -11.67 -4.55 -9.53
C LEU A 51 -11.68 -3.46 -10.60
N GLN A 52 -12.62 -3.52 -11.53
CA GLN A 52 -12.73 -2.50 -12.58
C GLN A 52 -13.19 -1.14 -12.03
N PRO A 53 -14.27 -1.03 -11.24
CA PRO A 53 -14.68 0.24 -10.64
C PRO A 53 -13.63 0.85 -9.73
N ALA A 54 -12.96 0.05 -8.89
CA ALA A 54 -11.88 0.54 -8.04
C ALA A 54 -10.69 1.04 -8.88
N SER A 55 -10.34 0.34 -9.96
CA SER A 55 -9.29 0.78 -10.89
C SER A 55 -9.62 2.13 -11.55
N ASN A 56 -10.88 2.34 -11.92
CA ASN A 56 -11.35 3.60 -12.50
C ASN A 56 -11.23 4.75 -11.49
N GLU A 57 -11.66 4.51 -10.25
CA GLU A 57 -11.56 5.51 -9.18
C GLU A 57 -10.10 5.81 -8.81
N MET A 58 -9.24 4.78 -8.70
CA MET A 58 -7.80 4.96 -8.49
C MET A 58 -7.18 5.82 -9.60
N TYR A 59 -7.53 5.57 -10.87
CA TYR A 59 -7.05 6.41 -11.97
C TYR A 59 -7.56 7.85 -11.87
N ARG A 60 -8.85 8.05 -11.56
CA ARG A 60 -9.47 9.37 -11.45
C ARG A 60 -8.82 10.23 -10.36
N VAL A 61 -8.66 9.68 -9.16
CA VAL A 61 -8.13 10.42 -8.00
C VAL A 61 -6.63 10.63 -8.07
N LEU A 62 -5.88 9.76 -8.74
CA LEU A 62 -4.42 9.92 -8.91
C LEU A 62 -4.12 11.16 -9.76
N LYS A 63 -3.12 11.95 -9.36
CA LYS A 63 -2.64 13.11 -10.12
C LYS A 63 -2.14 12.73 -11.51
N LYS A 64 -2.17 13.69 -12.43
CA LYS A 64 -1.50 13.55 -13.74
C LYS A 64 -0.01 13.36 -13.52
N ASN A 65 0.62 12.52 -14.34
CA ASN A 65 2.05 12.22 -14.29
C ASN A 65 2.50 11.68 -12.92
N ALA A 66 1.68 10.81 -12.33
CA ALA A 66 1.95 10.16 -11.06
C ALA A 66 1.89 8.63 -11.18
N LEU A 67 2.32 7.97 -10.11
CA LEU A 67 2.50 6.52 -10.06
C LEU A 67 1.52 5.86 -9.09
N MET A 68 1.20 4.62 -9.41
CA MET A 68 0.55 3.65 -8.54
C MET A 68 1.43 2.42 -8.47
N VAL A 69 1.61 1.87 -7.27
CA VAL A 69 2.16 0.53 -7.06
C VAL A 69 1.04 -0.36 -6.54
N SER A 70 0.75 -1.43 -7.27
CA SER A 70 -0.25 -2.42 -6.86
C SER A 70 0.40 -3.80 -6.76
N PHE A 71 0.27 -4.42 -5.60
CA PHE A 71 0.38 -5.87 -5.50
C PHE A 71 -0.82 -6.52 -6.20
N TYR A 72 -0.72 -7.81 -6.49
CA TYR A 72 -1.75 -8.54 -7.24
C TYR A 72 -1.65 -10.05 -7.05
N GLY A 73 -2.76 -10.73 -7.34
CA GLY A 73 -2.78 -12.19 -7.48
C GLY A 73 -2.10 -12.62 -8.78
N TRP A 74 -0.90 -13.20 -8.68
CA TRP A 74 -0.09 -13.55 -9.86
C TRP A 74 -0.80 -14.51 -10.83
N ASN A 75 -1.64 -15.40 -10.31
CA ASN A 75 -2.46 -16.36 -11.07
C ASN A 75 -3.77 -15.76 -11.63
N ARG A 76 -3.98 -14.45 -11.43
CA ARG A 76 -5.14 -13.67 -11.87
C ARG A 76 -4.70 -12.40 -12.61
N ILE A 77 -3.46 -12.36 -13.07
CA ILE A 77 -2.86 -11.18 -13.71
C ILE A 77 -3.62 -10.74 -14.96
N ASP A 78 -4.25 -11.66 -15.68
CA ASP A 78 -5.12 -11.37 -16.81
C ASP A 78 -6.23 -10.37 -16.43
N ARG A 79 -6.88 -10.56 -15.27
CA ARG A 79 -7.96 -9.70 -14.77
C ARG A 79 -7.43 -8.34 -14.30
N PHE A 80 -6.38 -8.34 -13.48
CA PHE A 80 -5.74 -7.11 -12.99
C PHE A 80 -5.22 -6.24 -14.13
N MET A 81 -4.48 -6.85 -15.06
CA MET A 81 -3.91 -6.15 -16.20
C MET A 81 -4.99 -5.55 -17.10
N ALA A 82 -6.08 -6.30 -17.36
CA ALA A 82 -7.21 -5.79 -18.12
C ALA A 82 -7.86 -4.59 -17.43
N ALA A 83 -8.09 -4.66 -16.12
CA ALA A 83 -8.72 -3.58 -15.35
C ALA A 83 -7.86 -2.31 -15.33
N TRP A 84 -6.56 -2.44 -15.04
CA TRP A 84 -5.64 -1.30 -15.02
C TRP A 84 -5.52 -0.63 -16.39
N LYS A 85 -5.39 -1.42 -17.47
CA LYS A 85 -5.31 -0.87 -18.83
C LYS A 85 -6.61 -0.19 -19.25
N ARG A 86 -7.77 -0.78 -18.94
CA ARG A 86 -9.09 -0.16 -19.23
C ARG A 86 -9.30 1.14 -18.45
N ALA A 87 -8.81 1.23 -17.22
CA ALA A 87 -8.84 2.46 -16.43
C ALA A 87 -7.91 3.56 -17.00
N GLY A 88 -6.92 3.19 -17.83
CA GLY A 88 -6.01 4.11 -18.50
C GLY A 88 -4.58 4.12 -17.97
N PHE A 89 -4.21 3.20 -17.07
CA PHE A 89 -2.85 3.06 -16.60
C PHE A 89 -1.92 2.44 -17.65
N SER A 90 -0.68 2.92 -17.70
CA SER A 90 0.43 2.26 -18.41
C SER A 90 1.29 1.48 -17.44
N VAL A 91 1.72 0.27 -17.80
CA VAL A 91 2.69 -0.50 -17.00
C VAL A 91 4.09 0.02 -17.29
N VAL A 92 4.81 0.45 -16.26
CA VAL A 92 6.13 1.09 -16.41
C VAL A 92 7.22 0.43 -15.57
N GLY A 93 6.89 -0.59 -14.79
CA GLY A 93 7.86 -1.36 -14.03
C GLY A 93 7.24 -2.54 -13.30
N HIS A 94 8.09 -3.42 -12.79
CA HIS A 94 7.71 -4.58 -11.99
C HIS A 94 8.66 -4.68 -10.80
N LEU A 95 8.15 -5.13 -9.67
CA LEU A 95 8.89 -5.29 -8.43
C LEU A 95 8.72 -6.71 -7.93
N VAL A 96 9.82 -7.33 -7.51
CA VAL A 96 9.88 -8.66 -6.91
C VAL A 96 10.43 -8.53 -5.50
N PHE A 97 9.64 -8.97 -4.52
CA PHE A 97 10.01 -8.99 -3.12
C PHE A 97 10.38 -10.40 -2.71
N THR A 98 11.67 -10.68 -2.54
CA THR A 98 12.20 -12.01 -2.21
C THR A 98 12.00 -12.35 -0.74
N LYS A 99 11.53 -13.56 -0.45
CA LYS A 99 11.32 -14.10 0.88
C LYS A 99 12.42 -15.10 1.21
N ASN A 100 13.00 -14.97 2.40
CA ASN A 100 13.99 -15.93 2.88
C ASN A 100 13.37 -17.28 3.29
N TYR A 101 12.04 -17.41 3.28
CA TYR A 101 11.30 -18.63 3.59
C TYR A 101 10.36 -19.03 2.45
N THR A 102 9.96 -20.30 2.43
CA THR A 102 8.95 -20.83 1.49
C THR A 102 7.56 -20.65 2.07
N SER A 103 6.74 -19.83 1.41
CA SER A 103 5.37 -19.55 1.86
C SER A 103 4.41 -20.71 1.59
N LYS A 104 4.58 -21.38 0.46
CA LYS A 104 3.90 -22.60 0.06
C LYS A 104 4.75 -23.31 -0.99
N SER A 105 4.71 -24.63 -1.03
CA SER A 105 5.32 -25.44 -2.07
C SER A 105 4.23 -26.10 -2.92
N ALA A 106 4.40 -26.09 -4.23
CA ALA A 106 3.64 -26.89 -5.18
C ALA A 106 4.60 -27.38 -6.27
N TYR A 107 4.44 -26.95 -7.52
CA TYR A 107 5.42 -27.20 -8.58
C TYR A 107 6.79 -26.56 -8.29
N VAL A 108 6.80 -25.42 -7.57
CA VAL A 108 8.01 -24.74 -7.10
C VAL A 108 7.81 -24.25 -5.67
N ALA A 109 8.91 -23.89 -5.00
CA ALA A 109 8.89 -23.22 -3.71
C ALA A 109 8.56 -21.73 -3.91
N TYR A 110 7.39 -21.28 -3.45
CA TYR A 110 6.98 -19.88 -3.58
C TYR A 110 7.68 -19.01 -2.54
N ARG A 111 8.69 -18.26 -3.01
CA ARG A 111 9.60 -17.43 -2.20
C ARG A 111 9.63 -15.96 -2.62
N HIS A 112 8.58 -15.46 -3.26
CA HIS A 112 8.48 -14.04 -3.56
C HIS A 112 7.04 -13.54 -3.55
N GLU A 113 6.90 -12.22 -3.47
CA GLU A 113 5.69 -11.47 -3.85
C GLU A 113 6.04 -10.49 -4.95
N CYS A 114 5.06 -10.04 -5.71
CA CYS A 114 5.26 -9.14 -6.83
C CYS A 114 4.31 -7.94 -6.78
N ALA A 115 4.75 -6.82 -7.33
CA ALA A 115 3.91 -5.65 -7.57
C ALA A 115 4.22 -5.06 -8.95
N TYR A 116 3.23 -4.41 -9.56
CA TYR A 116 3.43 -3.60 -10.76
C TYR A 116 3.53 -2.12 -10.41
N ILE A 117 4.40 -1.42 -11.14
CA ILE A 117 4.44 0.04 -11.17
C ILE A 117 3.61 0.50 -12.38
N LEU A 118 2.61 1.31 -12.11
CA LEU A 118 1.58 1.76 -13.04
C LEU A 118 1.61 3.29 -13.09
N ALA A 119 1.56 3.86 -14.30
CA ALA A 119 1.64 5.29 -14.53
C ALA A 119 0.32 5.85 -15.06
N LYS A 120 -0.06 7.02 -14.54
CA LYS A 120 -1.04 7.92 -15.18
C LYS A 120 -0.27 9.02 -15.92
N GLY A 121 -0.32 9.01 -17.25
CA GLY A 121 0.47 9.94 -18.07
C GLY A 121 1.94 9.55 -18.12
N ARG A 122 2.83 10.55 -18.04
CA ARG A 122 4.30 10.39 -18.15
C ARG A 122 4.98 10.95 -16.90
N PRO A 123 4.99 10.21 -15.77
CA PRO A 123 5.69 10.62 -14.56
C PRO A 123 7.19 10.80 -14.80
N ALA A 124 7.81 11.70 -14.04
CA ALA A 124 9.25 11.86 -14.05
C ALA A 124 9.95 10.58 -13.55
N LEU A 125 11.12 10.28 -14.11
CA LEU A 125 11.94 9.17 -13.63
C LEU A 125 12.53 9.52 -12.25
N PRO A 126 12.64 8.53 -11.34
CA PRO A 126 13.29 8.76 -10.05
C PRO A 126 14.78 9.05 -10.26
N GLN A 127 15.33 10.00 -9.50
CA GLN A 127 16.77 10.33 -9.56
C GLN A 127 17.65 9.14 -9.16
N LYS A 128 17.15 8.31 -8.24
CA LYS A 128 17.78 7.07 -7.78
C LYS A 128 16.77 5.93 -7.93
N PRO A 129 16.77 5.22 -9.07
CA PRO A 129 15.90 4.08 -9.27
C PRO A 129 16.16 3.01 -8.21
N LEU A 130 15.09 2.41 -7.69
CA LEU A 130 15.19 1.23 -6.85
C LEU A 130 15.56 0.00 -7.70
N PRO A 131 16.28 -0.97 -7.14
CA PRO A 131 16.36 -2.28 -7.77
C PRO A 131 14.94 -2.87 -7.87
N ASP A 132 14.66 -3.54 -8.97
CA ASP A 132 13.39 -4.22 -9.21
C ASP A 132 13.25 -5.50 -8.37
N VAL A 133 14.36 -6.03 -7.85
CA VAL A 133 14.39 -7.13 -6.89
C VAL A 133 14.81 -6.63 -5.50
N LEU A 134 13.89 -6.74 -4.53
CA LEU A 134 14.04 -6.25 -3.17
C LEU A 134 13.96 -7.41 -2.16
N GLY A 135 14.74 -7.37 -1.09
CA GLY A 135 14.66 -8.35 0.00
C GLY A 135 13.52 -8.05 0.98
N TRP A 136 12.70 -9.05 1.30
CA TRP A 136 11.65 -8.93 2.31
C TRP A 136 12.21 -9.19 3.71
N LYS A 137 12.34 -8.13 4.51
CA LYS A 137 12.67 -8.26 5.94
C LYS A 137 11.39 -8.57 6.72
N TYR A 138 11.19 -9.84 7.07
CA TYR A 138 10.04 -10.27 7.86
C TYR A 138 10.05 -9.61 9.24
N SER A 139 8.98 -8.87 9.58
CA SER A 139 8.85 -8.16 10.87
C SER A 139 7.98 -8.89 11.91
N GLY A 140 7.57 -10.14 11.64
CA GLY A 140 6.79 -10.95 12.59
C GLY A 140 5.34 -10.51 12.76
N ASN A 141 4.48 -10.81 11.78
CA ASN A 141 3.02 -10.53 11.71
C ASN A 141 2.30 -10.47 13.08
N ARG A 142 2.36 -9.31 13.76
CA ARG A 142 1.85 -9.15 15.14
C ARG A 142 0.36 -8.81 15.18
N HIS A 143 -0.22 -8.26 14.11
CA HIS A 143 -1.58 -7.71 14.14
C HIS A 143 -2.50 -8.22 13.01
N HIS A 144 -1.97 -8.70 11.88
CA HIS A 144 -2.77 -9.25 10.77
C HIS A 144 -2.09 -10.45 10.08
N PRO A 145 -2.83 -11.47 9.59
CA PRO A 145 -2.24 -12.63 8.92
C PRO A 145 -1.39 -12.31 7.67
N THR A 146 -1.70 -11.21 6.98
CA THR A 146 -1.07 -10.80 5.69
C THR A 146 -0.38 -9.43 5.76
N GLU A 147 0.11 -9.02 6.92
CA GLU A 147 0.71 -7.70 7.11
C GLU A 147 2.01 -7.53 6.28
N LYS A 148 2.00 -6.58 5.35
CA LYS A 148 3.21 -6.17 4.60
C LYS A 148 4.20 -5.49 5.56
N PRO A 149 5.51 -5.82 5.54
CA PRO A 149 6.50 -5.14 6.35
C PRO A 149 6.61 -3.69 5.91
N VAL A 150 6.41 -2.77 6.85
CA VAL A 150 6.54 -1.32 6.63
C VAL A 150 7.90 -0.98 6.00
N THR A 151 8.96 -1.68 6.41
CA THR A 151 10.33 -1.54 5.89
C THR A 151 10.47 -1.85 4.40
N SER A 152 9.55 -2.63 3.81
CA SER A 152 9.54 -2.94 2.37
C SER A 152 8.71 -1.93 1.58
N LEU A 153 7.78 -1.22 2.23
CA LEU A 153 6.89 -0.25 1.59
C LEU A 153 7.47 1.18 1.62
N GLN A 154 8.15 1.54 2.70
CA GLN A 154 8.75 2.87 2.89
C GLN A 154 9.69 3.30 1.75
N PRO A 155 10.63 2.47 1.26
CA PRO A 155 11.50 2.85 0.14
C PRO A 155 10.73 3.19 -1.14
N LEU A 156 9.59 2.52 -1.40
CA LEU A 156 8.73 2.81 -2.56
C LEU A 156 8.13 4.20 -2.44
N ILE A 157 7.58 4.53 -1.27
CA ILE A 157 6.98 5.85 -1.00
C ILE A 157 8.06 6.93 -1.12
N GLU A 158 9.24 6.71 -0.55
CA GLU A 158 10.35 7.68 -0.58
C GLU A 158 10.90 7.90 -1.99
N SER A 159 10.98 6.84 -2.81
CA SER A 159 11.48 6.91 -4.18
C SER A 159 10.51 7.59 -5.15
N PHE A 160 9.21 7.41 -4.95
CA PHE A 160 8.19 7.88 -5.89
C PHE A 160 7.42 9.13 -5.44
N THR A 161 7.74 9.69 -4.26
CA THR A 161 7.04 10.87 -3.73
C THR A 161 7.98 11.86 -3.07
N HIS A 162 7.50 13.10 -2.91
CA HIS A 162 8.15 14.11 -2.08
C HIS A 162 7.54 14.13 -0.65
N PRO A 163 8.23 14.70 0.35
CA PRO A 163 7.64 14.95 1.66
C PRO A 163 6.28 15.66 1.56
N ASN A 164 5.37 15.37 2.49
CA ASN A 164 4.00 15.87 2.54
C ASN A 164 3.04 15.39 1.43
N ALA A 165 3.51 14.59 0.47
CA ALA A 165 2.67 13.91 -0.52
C ALA A 165 1.58 13.07 0.16
N ILE A 166 0.45 12.91 -0.51
CA ILE A 166 -0.68 12.09 -0.06
C ILE A 166 -0.56 10.70 -0.70
N VAL A 167 -0.33 9.70 0.13
CA VAL A 167 -0.36 8.27 -0.26
C VAL A 167 -1.75 7.70 0.00
N LEU A 168 -2.38 7.13 -1.02
CA LEU A 168 -3.65 6.42 -0.89
C LEU A 168 -3.42 4.91 -0.85
N ASP A 169 -4.08 4.23 0.07
CA ASP A 169 -4.26 2.77 0.06
C ASP A 169 -5.76 2.44 0.14
N PRO A 170 -6.41 2.03 -0.96
CA PRO A 170 -7.83 1.69 -0.97
C PRO A 170 -8.17 0.35 -0.28
N PHE A 171 -7.15 -0.46 0.04
CA PHE A 171 -7.29 -1.79 0.64
C PHE A 171 -6.36 -1.90 1.85
N ALA A 172 -6.52 -0.95 2.79
CA ALA A 172 -5.47 -0.62 3.74
C ALA A 172 -5.23 -1.68 4.82
N GLY A 173 -6.17 -2.61 5.06
CA GLY A 173 -6.04 -3.66 6.06
C GLY A 173 -5.74 -3.08 7.46
N SER A 174 -4.68 -3.58 8.09
CA SER A 174 -4.18 -3.06 9.37
C SER A 174 -3.26 -1.83 9.23
N GLY A 175 -3.25 -1.18 8.07
CA GLY A 175 -2.64 0.14 7.86
C GLY A 175 -1.14 0.16 7.57
N SER A 176 -0.52 -0.93 7.08
CA SER A 176 0.93 -0.96 6.82
C SER A 176 1.40 0.15 5.88
N THR A 177 0.70 0.39 4.76
CA THR A 177 1.01 1.50 3.85
C THR A 177 0.88 2.87 4.53
N CYS A 178 -0.15 3.04 5.35
CA CYS A 178 -0.40 4.29 6.08
C CYS A 178 0.70 4.56 7.12
N VAL A 179 1.16 3.52 7.82
CA VAL A 179 2.29 3.61 8.75
C VAL A 179 3.58 3.96 8.00
N ALA A 180 3.85 3.30 6.87
CA ALA A 180 5.01 3.60 6.04
C ALA A 180 5.00 5.05 5.55
N ALA A 181 3.85 5.54 5.08
CA ALA A 181 3.67 6.93 4.66
C ALA A 181 3.93 7.90 5.82
N LEU A 182 3.33 7.64 6.99
CA LEU A 182 3.50 8.48 8.18
C LEU A 182 4.97 8.57 8.62
N GLN A 183 5.66 7.43 8.73
CA GLN A 183 7.06 7.38 9.13
C GLN A 183 7.99 8.03 8.10
N SER A 184 7.59 8.04 6.83
CA SER A 184 8.30 8.73 5.75
C SER A 184 7.98 10.23 5.70
N GLY A 185 7.21 10.81 6.62
CA GLY A 185 6.82 12.22 6.56
C GLY A 185 5.85 12.54 5.40
N ARG A 186 5.07 11.55 4.97
CA ARG A 186 3.97 11.72 4.00
C ARG A 186 2.63 11.68 4.73
N ARG A 187 1.61 12.24 4.09
CA ARG A 187 0.22 12.09 4.52
C ARG A 187 -0.36 10.83 3.92
N TYR A 188 -1.40 10.29 4.54
CA TYR A 188 -2.06 9.09 4.03
C TYR A 188 -3.58 9.23 4.01
N ILE A 189 -4.20 8.49 3.09
CA ILE A 189 -5.61 8.11 3.13
C ILE A 189 -5.66 6.59 3.03
N GLY A 190 -6.04 5.92 4.10
CA GLY A 190 -6.29 4.48 4.09
C GLY A 190 -7.78 4.20 4.12
N ILE A 191 -8.25 3.25 3.31
CA ILE A 191 -9.64 2.82 3.30
C ILE A 191 -9.67 1.33 3.63
N GLU A 192 -10.51 0.96 4.59
CA GLU A 192 -10.68 -0.43 5.01
C GLU A 192 -12.17 -0.76 5.12
N LEU A 193 -12.58 -1.90 4.58
CA LEU A 193 -13.98 -2.31 4.53
C LEU A 193 -14.45 -2.93 5.84
N LEU A 194 -13.59 -3.71 6.51
CA LEU A 194 -13.95 -4.51 7.67
C LEU A 194 -13.61 -3.78 8.96
N GLU A 195 -14.61 -3.58 9.82
CA GLU A 195 -14.49 -2.80 11.06
C GLU A 195 -13.35 -3.32 11.97
N GLN A 196 -13.19 -4.65 12.07
CA GLN A 196 -12.13 -5.24 12.89
C GLN A 196 -10.72 -4.82 12.46
N TYR A 197 -10.46 -4.75 11.15
CA TYR A 197 -9.16 -4.38 10.59
C TYR A 197 -8.99 -2.87 10.61
N HIS A 198 -10.07 -2.14 10.37
CA HIS A 198 -10.10 -0.70 10.53
C HIS A 198 -9.71 -0.29 11.95
N ARG A 199 -10.32 -0.91 12.98
CA ARG A 199 -10.01 -0.66 14.39
C ARG A 199 -8.55 -0.98 14.73
N ALA A 200 -8.05 -2.13 14.25
CA ALA A 200 -6.65 -2.51 14.44
C ALA A 200 -5.68 -1.50 13.78
N GLY A 201 -5.99 -1.06 12.56
CA GLY A 201 -5.21 -0.04 11.85
C GLY A 201 -5.21 1.31 12.56
N GLN A 202 -6.36 1.76 13.07
CA GLN A 202 -6.45 3.00 13.87
C GLN A 202 -5.59 2.94 15.13
N GLN A 203 -5.67 1.84 15.88
CA GLN A 203 -4.86 1.64 17.10
C GLN A 203 -3.36 1.68 16.77
N ARG A 204 -2.95 0.97 15.71
CA ARG A 204 -1.57 0.93 15.24
C ARG A 204 -1.06 2.31 14.82
N LEU A 205 -1.82 3.04 14.01
CA LEU A 205 -1.46 4.39 13.56
C LEU A 205 -1.34 5.37 14.72
N ALA A 206 -2.28 5.31 15.67
CA ALA A 206 -2.24 6.16 16.86
C ALA A 206 -1.03 5.86 17.76
N ALA A 207 -0.62 4.59 17.88
CA ALA A 207 0.57 4.21 18.64
C ALA A 207 1.86 4.72 17.96
N VAL A 208 1.98 4.56 16.64
CA VAL A 208 3.14 5.06 15.87
C VAL A 208 3.23 6.59 15.97
N GLN A 209 2.11 7.30 15.80
CA GLN A 209 2.10 8.76 15.88
C GLN A 209 2.53 9.27 17.27
N ARG A 210 2.08 8.63 18.35
CA ARG A 210 2.53 8.96 19.72
C ARG A 210 4.02 8.72 19.91
N ALA A 211 4.55 7.60 19.44
CA ALA A 211 5.97 7.29 19.54
C ALA A 211 6.84 8.32 18.78
N MET A 212 6.41 8.76 17.60
CA MET A 212 7.12 9.79 16.83
C MET A 212 7.11 11.16 17.53
N GLN A 213 6.01 11.52 18.20
CA GLN A 213 5.92 12.78 18.96
C GLN A 213 6.82 12.75 20.22
N GLN A 214 6.89 11.61 20.90
CA GLN A 214 7.75 11.43 22.08
C GLN A 214 9.24 11.42 21.71
N GLY A 215 9.62 10.78 20.60
CA GLY A 215 11.00 10.83 20.09
C GLY A 215 11.44 12.25 19.76
N ALA A 216 10.60 13.00 19.03
CA ALA A 216 10.87 14.41 18.71
C ALA A 216 10.96 15.31 19.96
N ALA A 217 10.16 15.04 21.00
CA ALA A 217 10.24 15.78 22.26
C ALA A 217 11.54 15.51 23.04
N ASN A 218 12.08 14.29 22.95
CA ASN A 218 13.32 13.91 23.62
C ASN A 218 14.57 14.39 22.87
N ASP A 219 14.52 14.48 21.54
CA ASP A 219 15.62 14.99 20.71
C ASP A 219 15.82 16.52 20.86
N ASN A 220 14.77 17.25 21.29
CA ASN A 220 14.81 18.69 21.56
C ASN A 220 15.50 19.07 22.89
N TRP A 221 16.05 18.11 23.65
CA TRP A 221 16.76 18.37 24.91
C TRP A 221 18.28 18.54 24.77
N PHE A 222 18.83 18.41 23.56
CA PHE A 222 20.24 18.71 23.26
C PHE A 222 20.37 20.05 22.54
N GLU A 223 20.02 21.15 23.21
CA GLU A 223 20.65 22.44 22.91
C GLU A 223 21.97 22.50 23.70
N PRO A 224 23.13 22.73 23.07
CA PRO A 224 24.34 22.99 23.83
C PRO A 224 24.18 24.32 24.55
N GLU A 225 24.23 24.31 25.89
CA GLU A 225 24.43 25.53 26.67
C GLU A 225 25.69 26.24 26.15
N ALA A 226 25.47 27.37 25.49
CA ALA A 226 26.53 28.29 25.12
C ALA A 226 26.84 29.19 26.32
N ALA A 227 27.97 28.94 27.00
CA ALA A 227 28.92 29.93 27.53
C ALA A 227 30.07 29.22 28.27
#